data_AF-A0A0F8YAF4-F1
#
_entry.id   AF-A0A0F8YAF4-F1
#
_cell.length_a   1.000
_cell.length_b   1.000
_cell.length_c   1.000
_cell.angle_alpha   90.00
_cell.angle_beta   90.00
_cell.angle_gamma   90.00
#
_symmetry.space_group_name_H-M   'P 1'
#
loop_
_entity.id
_entity.type
_entity.pdbx_description
1 polymer ?
#
loop_
_entity_poly.entity_id
_entity_poly.type
_entity_poly.pdbx_seq_one_letter_code
_entity_poly.pdbx_strand_id
1 'polypeptide(L)'
;MRQAEFFAIVDGVLEDESRVKSGWWMKDAKWHLKRLKQEVGELERAMKSGSAPKVIQKEAADVVNFAYFLTDTYADDYTPPPTPKGSS
;
A
#
# COMPACT_ATOMS: atom_id res chain seq x y z
N MET A 1 -1.09 7.18 -20.13
CA MET A 1 -1.20 7.75 -18.77
C MET A 1 0.00 8.64 -18.56
N ARG A 2 -0.21 9.88 -18.13
CA ARG A 2 0.88 10.82 -17.82
C ARG A 2 1.29 10.65 -16.35
N GLN A 3 2.55 10.90 -15.99
CA GLN A 3 3.06 10.71 -14.62
C GLN A 3 2.17 11.34 -13.54
N ALA A 4 1.63 12.54 -13.78
CA ALA A 4 0.76 13.24 -12.85
C ALA A 4 -0.56 12.49 -12.54
N GLU A 5 -1.12 11.76 -13.52
CA GLU A 5 -2.34 10.98 -13.32
C GLU A 5 -2.07 9.75 -12.45
N PHE A 6 -0.87 9.17 -12.54
CA PHE A 6 -0.45 8.07 -11.70
C PHE A 6 -0.25 8.51 -10.25
N PHE A 7 0.45 9.62 -10.02
CA PHE A 7 0.63 10.16 -8.68
C PHE A 7 -0.69 10.58 -8.03
N ALA A 8 -1.64 11.16 -8.77
CA ALA A 8 -2.96 11.44 -8.23
C ALA A 8 -3.74 10.17 -7.82
N ILE A 9 -3.54 9.05 -8.52
CA ILE A 9 -4.13 7.76 -8.13
C ILE A 9 -3.41 7.22 -6.89
N VAL A 10 -2.08 7.28 -6.85
CA VAL A 10 -1.30 6.87 -5.67
C VAL A 10 -1.69 7.72 -4.46
N ASP A 11 -1.74 9.04 -4.59
CA ASP A 11 -2.17 9.98 -3.56
C ASP A 11 -3.61 9.70 -3.12
N GLY A 12 -4.53 9.46 -4.06
CA GLY A 12 -5.89 9.03 -3.73
C GLY A 12 -5.95 7.71 -2.97
N VAL A 13 -5.03 6.78 -3.24
CA VAL A 13 -4.86 5.53 -2.49
C VAL A 13 -4.14 5.76 -1.15
N LEU A 14 -3.28 6.78 -1.04
CA LEU A 14 -2.64 7.23 0.21
C LEU A 14 -3.66 7.88 1.16
N GLU A 15 -4.56 8.68 0.61
CA GLU A 15 -5.58 9.45 1.34
C GLU A 15 -6.88 8.67 1.60
N ASP A 16 -7.06 7.48 1.00
CA ASP A 16 -8.26 6.66 1.22
C ASP A 16 -8.46 6.40 2.72
N GLU A 17 -9.53 6.95 3.29
CA GLU A 17 -9.86 6.89 4.72
C GLU A 17 -9.91 5.47 5.30
N SER A 18 -10.07 4.44 4.46
CA SER A 18 -9.94 3.04 4.86
C SER A 18 -8.55 2.72 5.43
N ARG A 19 -7.51 3.46 5.05
CA ARG A 19 -6.16 3.34 5.60
C ARG A 19 -6.09 3.80 7.02
N VAL A 20 -6.56 5.03 7.33
CA VAL A 20 -6.61 5.58 8.71
C VAL A 20 -7.49 4.72 9.62
N LYS A 21 -8.56 4.13 9.07
CA LYS A 21 -9.45 3.24 9.83
C LYS A 21 -8.87 1.84 10.05
N SER A 22 -7.95 1.36 9.20
CA SER A 22 -7.46 -0.03 9.24
C SER A 22 -6.16 -0.24 10.02
N GLY A 23 -5.45 0.83 10.38
CA GLY A 23 -4.24 0.75 11.22
C GLY A 23 -3.04 0.09 10.54
N TRP A 24 -3.06 -0.03 9.20
CA TRP A 24 -2.06 -0.78 8.43
C TRP A 24 -0.65 -0.17 8.49
N TRP A 25 -0.55 1.14 8.66
CA TRP A 25 0.73 1.82 8.82
C TRP A 25 1.45 1.45 10.12
N MET A 26 0.74 0.91 11.12
CA MET A 26 1.30 0.46 12.39
C MET A 26 1.74 -1.01 12.38
N LYS A 27 1.60 -1.71 11.24
CA LYS A 27 2.02 -3.11 11.11
C LYS A 27 3.53 -3.19 10.90
N ASP A 28 4.09 -4.37 11.16
CA ASP A 28 5.53 -4.59 11.01
C ASP A 28 5.94 -4.82 9.54
N ALA A 29 7.24 -4.70 9.27
CA ALA A 29 7.82 -4.89 7.95
C ALA A 29 7.47 -6.25 7.32
N LYS A 30 7.33 -7.31 8.13
CA LYS A 30 6.99 -8.65 7.63
C LYS A 30 5.56 -8.68 7.10
N TRP A 31 4.65 -8.00 7.78
CA TRP A 31 3.27 -7.85 7.35
C TRP A 31 3.18 -7.02 6.07
N HIS A 32 3.89 -5.89 5.97
CA HIS A 32 3.93 -5.08 4.74
C HIS A 32 4.53 -5.86 3.57
N LEU A 33 5.61 -6.61 3.78
CA LEU A 33 6.19 -7.47 2.73
C LEU A 33 5.21 -8.55 2.27
N LYS A 34 4.43 -9.14 3.19
CA LYS A 34 3.39 -10.11 2.83
C LYS A 34 2.29 -9.48 1.98
N ARG A 35 1.85 -8.26 2.33
CA ARG A 35 0.84 -7.52 1.55
C ARG A 35 1.36 -7.10 0.19
N LEU A 36 2.59 -6.59 0.10
CA LEU A 36 3.23 -6.26 -1.17
C LEU A 36 3.22 -7.45 -2.14
N LYS A 37 3.55 -8.65 -1.66
CA LYS A 37 3.48 -9.87 -2.47
C LYS A 37 2.05 -10.20 -2.93
N GLN A 38 1.06 -9.94 -2.08
CA GLN A 38 -0.34 -10.12 -2.43
C GLN A 38 -0.76 -9.16 -3.55
N GLU A 39 -0.47 -7.86 -3.43
CA GLU A 39 -0.85 -6.87 -4.44
C GLU A 39 -0.16 -7.11 -5.78
N VAL A 40 1.11 -7.54 -5.76
CA VAL A 40 1.80 -7.96 -7.00
C VAL A 40 1.05 -9.12 -7.66
N GLY A 41 0.57 -10.07 -6.87
CA GLY A 41 -0.25 -11.18 -7.38
C GLY A 41 -1.62 -10.72 -7.92
N GLU A 42 -2.24 -9.72 -7.31
CA GLU A 42 -3.51 -9.13 -7.76
C GLU A 42 -3.31 -8.38 -9.09
N LEU A 43 -2.26 -7.58 -9.20
CA LEU A 43 -1.87 -6.90 -10.43
C LEU A 43 -1.58 -7.89 -11.57
N GLU A 44 -0.79 -8.93 -11.31
CA GLU A 44 -0.51 -9.96 -12.32
C GLU A 44 -1.78 -10.63 -12.82
N ARG A 45 -2.72 -10.98 -11.91
CA ARG A 45 -4.00 -11.56 -12.29
C ARG A 45 -4.84 -10.59 -13.10
N ALA A 46 -4.87 -9.31 -12.73
CA ALA A 46 -5.62 -8.28 -13.46
C ALA A 46 -5.09 -8.12 -14.89
N MET A 47 -3.75 -8.10 -15.06
CA MET A 47 -3.12 -8.03 -16.37
C MET A 47 -3.38 -9.29 -17.21
N LYS A 48 -3.18 -10.49 -16.64
CA LYS A 48 -3.36 -11.78 -17.35
C LYS A 48 -4.82 -12.01 -17.77
N SER A 49 -5.78 -11.56 -16.97
CA SER A 49 -7.21 -11.71 -17.27
C SER A 49 -7.76 -10.67 -18.24
N GLY A 50 -6.96 -9.67 -18.66
CA GLY A 50 -7.44 -8.57 -19.48
C GLY A 50 -8.47 -7.70 -18.75
N SER A 51 -8.30 -7.52 -17.44
CA SER A 51 -9.19 -6.67 -16.63
C SER A 51 -9.24 -5.24 -17.15
N ALA A 52 -10.31 -4.52 -16.81
CA ALA A 52 -10.47 -3.13 -17.20
C ALA A 52 -9.28 -2.27 -16.75
N PRO A 53 -8.85 -1.25 -17.53
CA PRO A 53 -7.68 -0.43 -17.19
C PRO A 53 -7.71 0.17 -15.78
N LYS A 54 -8.88 0.58 -15.29
CA LYS A 54 -9.05 1.13 -13.94
C LYS A 54 -8.73 0.13 -12.84
N VAL A 55 -8.98 -1.17 -13.06
CA VAL A 55 -8.62 -2.24 -12.11
C VAL A 55 -7.11 -2.40 -12.07
N ILE A 56 -6.47 -2.53 -13.24
CA ILE A 56 -5.01 -2.64 -13.34
C ILE A 56 -4.33 -1.43 -12.69
N GLN A 57 -4.88 -0.23 -12.89
CA GLN A 57 -4.40 1.00 -12.26
C GLN A 57 -4.48 0.96 -10.74
N LYS A 58 -5.60 0.48 -10.20
CA LYS A 58 -5.78 0.33 -8.76
C LYS A 58 -4.75 -0.64 -8.18
N GLU A 59 -4.63 -1.84 -8.74
CA GLU A 59 -3.68 -2.84 -8.24
C GLU A 59 -2.23 -2.35 -8.32
N ALA A 60 -1.87 -1.59 -9.36
CA ALA A 60 -0.56 -0.97 -9.48
C ALA A 60 -0.31 0.09 -8.40
N ALA A 61 -1.31 0.88 -8.04
CA ALA A 61 -1.22 1.84 -6.96
C ALA A 61 -1.10 1.15 -5.59
N ASP A 62 -1.82 0.05 -5.37
CA ASP A 62 -1.72 -0.77 -4.16
C ASP A 62 -0.31 -1.38 -4.00
N VAL A 63 0.33 -1.83 -5.10
CA VAL A 63 1.74 -2.28 -5.09
C VAL A 63 2.68 -1.17 -4.66
N VAL A 64 2.59 0.02 -5.28
CA VAL A 64 3.45 1.16 -4.92
C VAL A 64 3.27 1.54 -3.46
N ASN A 65 2.03 1.48 -2.99
CA ASN A 65 1.71 1.81 -1.63
C ASN A 65 2.40 0.89 -0.59
N PHE A 66 2.29 -0.43 -0.75
CA PHE A 66 2.95 -1.33 0.19
C PHE A 66 4.48 -1.34 0.05
N ALA A 67 5.01 -1.01 -1.14
CA ALA A 67 6.42 -0.76 -1.31
C ALA A 67 6.87 0.48 -0.50
N TYR A 68 6.07 1.56 -0.55
CA TYR A 68 6.32 2.78 0.23
C TYR A 68 6.32 2.51 1.74
N PHE A 69 5.33 1.79 2.28
CA PHE A 69 5.31 1.44 3.71
C PHE A 69 6.50 0.57 4.13
N LEU A 70 6.92 -0.34 3.26
CA LEU A 70 8.09 -1.17 3.53
C LEU A 70 9.36 -0.30 3.57
N THR A 71 9.51 0.67 2.66
CA THR A 71 10.64 1.60 2.70
C THR A 71 10.61 2.49 3.93
N ASP A 72 9.43 2.98 4.32
CA ASP A 72 9.24 3.82 5.51
C ASP A 72 9.66 3.08 6.79
N THR A 73 9.32 1.79 6.89
CA THR A 73 9.70 0.96 8.05
C THR A 73 11.23 0.79 8.23
N TYR A 74 12.01 0.96 7.16
CA TYR A 74 13.46 0.84 7.15
C TYR A 74 14.17 2.17 6.91
N ALA A 75 13.45 3.29 6.91
CA ALA A 75 14.07 4.61 6.86
C ALA A 75 14.86 4.86 8.15
N ASP A 76 16.04 5.49 8.05
CA ASP A 76 16.93 5.74 9.19
C ASP A 76 16.29 6.62 10.28
N ASP A 77 15.21 7.33 9.94
CA ASP A 77 14.38 8.16 10.82
C ASP A 77 13.04 7.52 11.19
N TYR A 78 12.82 6.23 10.88
CA TYR A 78 11.58 5.53 11.22
C TYR A 78 11.41 5.47 12.74
N THR A 79 10.43 6.23 13.23
CA THR A 79 9.99 6.17 14.62
C THR A 79 8.74 5.30 14.66
N PRO A 80 8.80 4.06 15.17
CA PRO A 80 7.62 3.22 15.23
C PRO A 80 6.53 3.92 16.05
N PRO A 81 5.25 3.79 15.64
CA PRO A 81 4.15 4.37 16.39
C PRO A 81 4.13 3.81 17.82
N PRO A 82 3.79 4.63 18.83
CA PRO A 82 3.73 4.16 20.21
C PRO A 82 2.77 2.97 20.29
N THR A 83 3.23 1.87 20.89
CA THR A 83 2.39 0.69 21.12
C THR A 83 1.17 1.11 21.93
N PRO A 84 -0.06 0.74 21.53
CA PRO A 84 -1.23 0.95 22.36
C PRO A 84 -0.97 0.28 23.70
N LYS A 85 -0.99 1.05 24.80
CA LYS A 85 -0.93 0.48 26.15
C LYS A 85 -2.09 -0.51 26.24
N GLY A 86 -1.76 -1.80 26.42
CA GLY A 86 -2.75 -2.85 26.50
C GLY A 86 -3.83 -2.48 27.52
N SER A 87 -5.09 -2.56 27.09
CA SER A 87 -6.23 -2.62 27.99
C SER A 87 -6.04 -3.84 28.87
N SER A 88 -5.60 -3.61 30.11
CA SER A 88 -5.58 -4.61 31.17
C SER A 88 -7.00 -5.00 31.55
#